data_AF-A0A6A0AGM5-F1
#
_entry.id   AF-A0A6A0AGM5-F1
#
_cell.length_a   1.000
_cell.length_b   1.000
_cell.length_c   1.000
_cell.angle_alpha   90.00
_cell.angle_beta   90.00
_cell.angle_gamma   90.00
#
_symmetry.space_group_name_H-M   'P 1'
#
loop_
_entity.id
_entity.type
_entity.pdbx_description
1 polymer ?
#
loop_
_entity_poly.entity_id
_entity_poly.type
_entity_poly.pdbx_seq_one_letter_code
_entity_poly.pdbx_strand_id
1 'polypeptide(L)'
;MSVMVLDVGGGTADATVHNCQALGGQVVLSEATCAEGALCGSVYVDKEFRSFYRDTVGAAAFDTWAVRNPSSLQQVMDRWEAVKCSFASNHSTSLADSLGQLGLGADGPGSGEVFRVSIPPDLQRLMALEQQAVIRQQQQGQASELVLSSAVMRQLFQGPVEEVCRLAVNQLKAARRQGNARPCSMVLLVGGFARSSYLQARVRAAVLGSGLADKVVVPPAPHAAVLGGVL
;
A
#
# COMPACT_ATOMS: atom_id res chain seq x y z
N MET A 1 -10.40 23.11 16.14
CA MET A 1 -10.15 22.37 14.88
C MET A 1 -9.24 21.19 15.24
N SER A 2 -9.29 20.07 14.52
CA SER A 2 -8.32 19.00 14.73
C SER A 2 -7.77 18.49 13.41
N VAL A 3 -6.50 18.09 13.41
CA VAL A 3 -5.78 17.60 12.25
C VAL A 3 -5.07 16.31 12.62
N MET A 4 -5.24 15.26 11.83
CA MET A 4 -4.43 14.05 11.93
C MET A 4 -3.27 14.13 10.96
N VAL A 5 -2.06 13.80 11.40
CA VAL A 5 -0.93 13.47 10.53
C VAL A 5 -0.82 11.97 10.48
N LEU A 6 -0.93 11.40 9.28
CA LEU A 6 -0.73 9.99 8.98
C LEU A 6 0.53 9.87 8.12
N ASP A 7 1.66 9.58 8.76
CA ASP A 7 2.94 9.39 8.09
C ASP A 7 3.10 7.92 7.73
N VAL A 8 3.10 7.61 6.43
CA VAL A 8 3.24 6.25 5.92
C VAL A 8 4.56 6.15 5.17
N GLY A 9 5.57 5.68 5.89
CA GLY A 9 6.93 5.49 5.42
C GLY A 9 7.17 4.13 4.76
N GLY A 10 8.45 3.79 4.63
CA GLY A 10 8.86 2.50 4.07
C GLY A 10 8.62 1.33 5.02
N GLY A 11 8.87 1.51 6.32
CA GLY A 11 8.71 0.46 7.33
C GLY A 11 7.48 0.64 8.21
N THR A 12 7.26 1.86 8.69
CA THR A 12 6.19 2.18 9.64
C THR A 12 5.10 3.03 9.01
N ALA A 13 3.93 2.99 9.61
CA ALA A 13 2.93 4.02 9.51
C ALA A 13 2.67 4.57 10.91
N ASP A 14 2.65 5.88 11.08
CA ASP A 14 2.49 6.56 12.36
C ASP A 14 1.33 7.56 12.26
N ALA A 15 0.44 7.55 13.25
CA ALA A 15 -0.75 8.39 13.29
C ALA A 15 -0.76 9.26 14.55
N THR A 16 -0.83 10.57 14.37
CA THR A 16 -0.97 11.54 15.47
C THR A 16 -2.12 12.50 15.19
N VAL A 17 -2.95 12.78 16.20
CA VAL A 17 -4.05 13.74 16.09
C VAL A 17 -3.74 14.95 16.95
N HIS A 18 -3.81 16.12 16.35
CA HIS A 18 -3.51 17.41 16.98
C HIS A 18 -4.77 18.25 17.05
N ASN A 19 -5.04 18.81 18.21
CA ASN A 19 -6.03 19.86 18.39
C ASN A 19 -5.38 21.21 18.08
N CYS A 20 -5.98 21.96 17.15
CA CYS A 20 -5.54 23.30 16.80
C CYS A 20 -6.44 24.31 17.51
N GLN A 21 -5.84 25.14 18.36
CA GLN A 21 -6.47 26.26 19.03
C GLN A 21 -5.78 27.56 18.63
N ALA A 22 -6.56 28.61 18.34
CA ALA A 22 -6.03 29.94 18.13
C ALA A 22 -5.96 30.64 19.50
N LEU A 23 -4.75 30.92 19.99
CA LEU A 23 -4.51 31.63 21.23
C LEU A 23 -3.73 32.89 20.93
N GLY A 24 -4.32 34.07 21.13
CA GLY A 24 -3.62 35.35 20.94
C GLY A 24 -3.07 35.61 19.53
N GLY A 25 -3.69 35.05 18.49
CA GLY A 25 -3.22 35.17 17.10
C GLY A 25 -2.19 34.13 16.68
N GLN A 26 -1.80 33.22 17.58
CA GLN A 26 -0.93 32.07 17.29
C GLN A 26 -1.74 30.77 17.25
N VAL A 27 -1.34 29.83 16.41
CA VAL A 27 -1.90 28.47 16.38
C VAL A 27 -1.10 27.61 17.36
N VAL A 28 -1.77 27.12 18.40
CA VAL A 28 -1.21 26.16 19.35
C VAL A 28 -1.73 24.78 18.98
N LEU A 29 -0.79 23.84 18.83
CA LEU A 29 -1.06 22.42 18.63
C LEU A 29 -0.90 21.69 19.95
N SER A 30 -1.89 20.86 20.30
CA SER A 30 -1.77 19.90 21.39
C SER A 30 -2.17 18.51 20.91
N GLU A 31 -1.41 17.49 21.29
CA GLU A 31 -1.77 16.12 20.95
C GLU A 31 -3.09 15.74 21.64
N ALA A 32 -4.04 15.29 20.83
CA ALA A 32 -5.36 14.86 21.28
C ALA A 32 -5.37 13.42 21.78
N THR A 33 -4.32 12.65 21.49
CA THR A 33 -4.19 11.21 21.71
C THR A 33 -2.70 10.85 21.66
N CYS A 34 -2.27 9.83 22.41
CA CYS A 34 -0.95 9.23 22.23
C CYS A 34 -0.75 8.78 20.77
N ALA A 35 0.44 9.00 20.22
CA ALA A 35 0.82 8.52 18.90
C ALA A 35 0.71 6.98 18.83
N GLU A 36 0.13 6.45 17.76
CA GLU A 36 0.15 5.02 17.45
C GLU A 36 0.95 4.77 16.17
N GLY A 37 1.77 3.71 16.19
CA GLY A 37 2.56 3.27 15.06
C GLY A 37 2.25 1.82 14.70
N ALA A 38 2.35 1.48 13.41
CA ALA A 38 2.15 0.13 12.90
C ALA A 38 3.24 -0.23 11.87
N LEU A 39 3.61 -1.51 11.87
CA LEU A 39 4.59 -2.10 10.96
C LEU A 39 3.92 -2.49 9.62
N CYS A 40 3.61 -1.50 8.77
CA CYS A 40 2.82 -1.69 7.56
C CYS A 40 3.21 -0.77 6.38
N GLY A 41 4.43 -0.24 6.38
CA GLY A 41 4.96 0.57 5.28
C GLY A 41 5.17 -0.20 3.97
N SER A 42 5.69 0.48 2.94
CA SER A 42 5.85 -0.10 1.60
C SER A 42 6.70 -1.38 1.54
N VAL A 43 7.64 -1.57 2.48
CA VAL A 43 8.48 -2.78 2.60
C VAL A 43 7.63 -4.02 2.85
N TYR A 44 6.46 -3.88 3.47
CA TYR A 44 5.56 -5.01 3.67
C TYR A 44 4.92 -5.46 2.36
N VAL A 45 4.70 -4.56 1.40
CA VAL A 45 4.28 -4.94 0.04
C VAL A 45 5.40 -5.71 -0.67
N ASP A 46 6.66 -5.32 -0.47
CA ASP A 46 7.82 -6.05 -1.00
C ASP A 46 7.96 -7.45 -0.40
N LYS A 47 7.63 -7.59 0.88
CA LYS A 47 7.59 -8.88 1.57
C LYS A 47 6.51 -9.80 0.99
N GLU A 48 5.30 -9.28 0.78
CA GLU A 48 4.21 -10.04 0.13
C GLU A 48 4.61 -10.48 -1.28
N PHE A 49 5.17 -9.58 -2.08
CA PHE A 49 5.66 -9.93 -3.42
C PHE A 49 6.75 -11.00 -3.37
N ARG A 50 7.74 -10.84 -2.47
CA ARG A 50 8.83 -11.81 -2.35
C ARG A 50 8.32 -13.19 -1.96
N SER A 51 7.33 -13.27 -1.07
CA SER A 51 6.69 -14.54 -0.72
C SER A 51 5.95 -15.13 -1.91
N PHE A 52 5.11 -14.33 -2.58
CA PHE A 52 4.37 -14.76 -3.77
C PHE A 52 5.30 -15.26 -4.88
N TYR A 53 6.37 -14.52 -5.17
CA TYR A 53 7.36 -14.89 -6.18
C TYR A 53 8.08 -16.20 -5.81
N ARG A 54 8.51 -16.32 -4.55
CA ARG A 54 9.15 -17.53 -4.01
C ARG A 54 8.25 -18.76 -4.14
N ASP A 55 6.97 -18.63 -3.82
CA ASP A 55 6.01 -19.74 -3.87
C ASP A 55 5.67 -20.10 -5.32
N THR A 56 5.62 -19.12 -6.22
CA THR A 56 5.29 -19.30 -7.63
C THR A 56 6.43 -19.90 -8.46
N VAL A 57 7.68 -19.64 -8.10
CA VAL A 57 8.86 -20.24 -8.77
C VAL A 57 9.39 -21.49 -8.04
N GLY A 58 8.85 -21.78 -6.86
CA GLY A 58 9.19 -22.91 -6.03
C GLY A 58 10.21 -22.54 -4.97
N ALA A 59 9.80 -22.69 -3.71
CA ALA A 59 10.57 -22.34 -2.52
C ALA A 59 12.04 -22.82 -2.55
N ALA A 60 12.26 -24.10 -2.81
CA ALA A 60 13.61 -24.68 -2.82
C ALA A 60 14.49 -24.12 -3.94
N ALA A 61 13.92 -23.88 -5.13
CA ALA A 61 14.63 -23.29 -6.26
C ALA A 61 15.00 -21.83 -5.97
N PHE A 62 14.02 -21.05 -5.48
CA PHE A 62 14.22 -19.66 -5.10
C PHE A 62 15.27 -19.50 -4.01
N ASP A 63 15.16 -20.24 -2.90
CA ASP A 63 16.08 -20.10 -1.76
C ASP A 63 17.52 -20.45 -2.14
N THR A 64 17.70 -21.52 -2.92
CA THR A 64 19.02 -21.92 -3.44
C THR A 64 19.58 -20.87 -4.39
N TRP A 65 18.74 -20.36 -5.30
CA TRP A 65 19.14 -19.38 -6.30
C TRP A 65 19.49 -18.02 -5.68
N ALA A 66 18.66 -17.53 -4.76
CA ALA A 66 18.78 -16.22 -4.13
C ALA A 66 20.10 -16.06 -3.36
N VAL A 67 20.54 -17.11 -2.65
CA VAL A 67 21.82 -17.11 -1.93
C VAL A 67 23.01 -17.10 -2.90
N ARG A 68 22.92 -17.83 -4.02
CA ARG A 68 24.01 -17.93 -5.01
C ARG A 68 24.12 -16.72 -5.93
N ASN A 69 23.02 -15.99 -6.14
CA ASN A 69 22.92 -14.93 -7.14
C ASN A 69 22.31 -13.63 -6.56
N PRO A 70 22.95 -13.01 -5.56
CA PRO A 70 22.41 -11.81 -4.91
C PRO A 70 22.19 -10.65 -5.89
N SER A 71 23.07 -10.46 -6.87
CA SER A 71 22.93 -9.42 -7.91
C SER A 71 21.70 -9.65 -8.79
N SER A 72 21.43 -10.90 -9.18
CA SER A 72 20.25 -11.24 -9.99
C SER A 72 18.96 -11.12 -9.18
N LEU A 73 18.99 -11.44 -7.88
CA LEU A 73 17.87 -11.14 -6.98
C LEU A 73 17.61 -9.63 -6.89
N GLN A 74 18.65 -8.81 -6.78
CA GLN A 74 18.50 -7.36 -6.76
C GLN A 74 17.82 -6.85 -8.04
N GLN A 75 18.21 -7.35 -9.22
CA GLN A 75 17.56 -6.98 -10.49
C GLN A 75 16.06 -7.34 -10.52
N VAL A 76 15.68 -8.50 -9.97
CA VAL A 76 14.27 -8.88 -9.82
C VAL A 76 13.53 -7.90 -8.90
N MET A 77 14.14 -7.53 -7.78
CA MET A 77 13.56 -6.59 -6.83
C MET A 77 13.50 -5.15 -7.37
N ASP A 78 14.47 -4.71 -8.17
CA ASP A 78 14.46 -3.40 -8.84
C ASP A 78 13.34 -3.34 -9.89
N ARG A 79 13.16 -4.42 -10.65
CA ARG A 79 12.04 -4.54 -11.59
C ARG A 79 10.70 -4.53 -10.86
N TRP A 80 10.62 -5.23 -9.73
CA TRP A 80 9.45 -5.22 -8.87
C TRP A 80 9.16 -3.81 -8.32
N GLU A 81 10.17 -3.06 -7.88
CA GLU A 81 9.99 -1.68 -7.40
C GLU A 81 9.33 -0.79 -8.45
N ALA A 82 9.78 -0.90 -9.71
CA ALA A 82 9.18 -0.17 -10.82
C ALA A 82 7.70 -0.57 -11.05
N VAL A 83 7.40 -1.87 -11.00
CA VAL A 83 6.03 -2.39 -11.12
C VAL A 83 5.15 -1.90 -9.97
N LYS A 84 5.61 -2.03 -8.73
CA LYS A 84 4.92 -1.57 -7.52
C LYS A 84 4.62 -0.07 -7.59
N CYS A 85 5.58 0.74 -8.04
CA CYS A 85 5.40 2.19 -8.21
C CYS A 85 4.43 2.55 -9.34
N SER A 86 4.35 1.75 -10.40
CA SER A 86 3.39 1.97 -11.50
C SER A 86 1.95 1.59 -11.15
N PHE A 87 1.74 0.79 -10.10
CA PHE A 87 0.41 0.30 -9.76
C PHE A 87 -0.48 1.42 -9.23
N ALA A 88 -1.42 1.85 -10.07
CA ALA A 88 -2.37 2.90 -9.77
C ALA A 88 -3.79 2.35 -9.54
N SER A 89 -4.57 3.05 -8.71
CA SER A 89 -5.99 2.77 -8.57
C SER A 89 -6.75 3.28 -9.81
N ASN A 90 -6.93 2.43 -10.83
CA ASN A 90 -7.89 2.68 -11.90
C ASN A 90 -9.31 2.33 -11.42
N HIS A 91 -9.86 3.11 -10.48
CA HIS A 91 -11.29 3.01 -10.18
C HIS A 91 -11.89 4.40 -10.12
N SER A 92 -12.51 4.76 -11.25
CA SER A 92 -13.55 5.77 -11.33
C SER A 92 -14.65 5.39 -10.34
N THR A 93 -14.93 6.29 -9.41
CA THR A 93 -16.01 6.22 -8.43
C THR A 93 -17.34 5.87 -9.10
N SER A 94 -17.71 4.60 -9.11
CA SER A 94 -19.03 4.14 -9.55
C SER A 94 -19.55 3.17 -8.51
N LEU A 95 -20.86 3.23 -8.29
CA LEU A 95 -21.65 2.42 -7.35
C LEU A 95 -21.40 0.89 -7.46
N ALA A 96 -20.74 0.45 -8.55
CA ALA A 96 -20.22 -0.90 -8.73
C ALA A 96 -19.25 -1.34 -7.61
N ASP A 97 -18.46 -0.44 -7.02
CA ASP A 97 -17.48 -0.81 -5.97
C ASP A 97 -18.17 -1.20 -4.66
N SER A 98 -19.34 -0.63 -4.36
CA SER A 98 -20.15 -1.03 -3.20
C SER A 98 -20.80 -2.41 -3.39
N LEU A 99 -21.05 -2.81 -4.64
CA LEU A 99 -21.55 -4.15 -4.98
C LEU A 99 -20.41 -5.18 -5.08
N GLY A 100 -19.19 -4.75 -5.40
CA GLY A 100 -17.98 -5.58 -5.35
C GLY A 100 -17.67 -6.08 -3.93
N GLN A 101 -17.98 -5.29 -2.90
CA GLN A 101 -17.87 -5.71 -1.49
C GLN A 101 -18.85 -6.83 -1.10
N LEU A 102 -19.91 -7.06 -1.88
CA LEU A 102 -20.90 -8.12 -1.66
C LEU A 102 -20.65 -9.37 -2.51
N GLY A 103 -19.54 -9.43 -3.27
CA GLY A 103 -19.14 -10.62 -4.04
C GLY A 103 -20.03 -10.92 -5.26
N LEU A 104 -20.82 -9.95 -5.75
CA LEU A 104 -21.77 -10.14 -6.86
C LEU A 104 -21.53 -9.18 -8.05
N GLY A 105 -20.31 -8.64 -8.21
CA GLY A 105 -19.94 -7.80 -9.35
C GLY A 105 -19.10 -8.60 -10.35
N ALA A 106 -19.67 -8.91 -11.51
CA ALA A 106 -18.93 -9.46 -12.64
C ALA A 106 -17.84 -8.47 -13.09
N ASP A 107 -16.62 -8.98 -13.25
CA ASP A 107 -15.48 -8.28 -13.84
C ASP A 107 -15.86 -7.69 -15.20
N GLY A 108 -16.21 -6.39 -15.22
CA GLY A 108 -16.32 -5.63 -16.46
C GLY A 108 -14.93 -5.40 -17.05
N PRO A 109 -14.76 -5.45 -18.38
CA PRO A 109 -13.46 -5.36 -19.04
C PRO A 109 -12.95 -3.91 -18.97
N GLY A 110 -12.20 -3.57 -17.93
CA GLY A 110 -11.67 -2.23 -17.68
C GLY A 110 -10.24 -2.27 -17.17
N SER A 111 -9.29 -2.03 -18.08
CA SER A 111 -7.82 -2.01 -17.93
C SER A 111 -7.19 -3.32 -17.45
N GLY A 112 -7.00 -4.26 -18.38
CA GLY A 112 -6.12 -5.42 -18.21
C GLY A 112 -4.65 -5.02 -18.22
N GLU A 113 -4.24 -4.20 -17.25
CA GLU A 113 -2.84 -3.85 -17.06
C GLU A 113 -2.11 -5.09 -16.51
N VAL A 114 -1.20 -5.62 -17.32
CA VAL A 114 -0.44 -6.82 -17.02
C VAL A 114 0.95 -6.39 -16.60
N PHE A 115 1.32 -6.65 -15.35
CA PHE A 115 2.66 -6.36 -14.86
C PHE A 115 3.54 -7.59 -15.02
N ARG A 116 4.83 -7.37 -15.29
CA ARG A 116 5.78 -8.44 -15.59
C ARG A 116 7.06 -8.26 -14.81
N VAL A 117 7.45 -9.31 -14.10
CA VAL A 117 8.75 -9.43 -13.42
C VAL A 117 9.50 -10.62 -14.01
N SER A 118 10.76 -10.44 -14.39
CA SER A 118 11.55 -11.49 -15.03
C SER A 118 11.80 -12.68 -14.10
N ILE A 119 11.75 -13.89 -14.64
CA ILE A 119 12.27 -15.12 -14.04
C ILE A 119 13.64 -15.38 -14.66
N PRO A 120 14.75 -15.17 -13.92
CA PRO A 120 16.08 -15.33 -14.48
C PRO A 120 16.35 -16.77 -14.97
N PRO A 121 17.10 -16.98 -16.07
CA PRO A 121 17.36 -18.31 -16.62
C PRO A 121 18.00 -19.28 -15.61
N ASP A 122 18.85 -18.77 -14.73
CA ASP A 122 19.50 -19.57 -13.68
C ASP A 122 18.50 -20.08 -12.64
N LEU A 123 17.51 -19.25 -12.29
CA LEU A 123 16.40 -19.66 -11.44
C LEU A 123 15.53 -20.67 -12.18
N GLN A 124 15.18 -20.38 -13.43
CA GLN A 124 14.33 -21.24 -14.25
C GLN A 124 14.88 -22.67 -14.35
N ARG A 125 16.20 -22.84 -14.51
CA ARG A 125 16.87 -24.15 -14.54
C ARG A 125 16.76 -24.94 -13.23
N LEU A 126 16.54 -24.26 -12.10
CA LEU A 126 16.37 -24.90 -10.78
C LEU A 126 14.90 -25.20 -10.46
N MET A 127 13.95 -24.61 -11.19
CA MET A 127 12.53 -24.84 -10.99
C MET A 127 12.14 -26.28 -11.36
N ALA A 128 11.21 -26.86 -10.60
CA ALA A 128 10.60 -28.13 -10.96
C ALA A 128 9.85 -28.03 -12.29
N LEU A 129 9.82 -29.11 -13.07
CA LEU A 129 9.13 -29.15 -14.37
C LEU A 129 7.64 -28.83 -14.25
N GLU A 130 7.01 -29.24 -13.14
CA GLU A 130 5.61 -28.93 -12.82
C GLU A 130 5.39 -27.42 -12.67
N GLN A 131 6.24 -26.73 -11.90
CA GLN A 131 6.16 -25.28 -11.69
C GLN A 131 6.35 -24.52 -13.01
N GLN A 132 7.32 -24.95 -13.83
CA GLN A 132 7.50 -24.38 -15.17
C GLN A 132 6.27 -24.61 -16.06
N ALA A 133 5.65 -25.79 -16.00
CA ALA A 133 4.45 -26.11 -16.78
C ALA A 133 3.26 -25.25 -16.36
N VAL A 134 3.04 -25.05 -15.06
CA VAL A 134 1.98 -24.17 -14.52
C VAL A 134 2.14 -22.75 -15.06
N ILE A 135 3.35 -22.19 -14.97
CA ILE A 135 3.63 -20.83 -15.48
C ILE A 135 3.39 -20.75 -16.99
N ARG A 136 3.90 -21.71 -17.77
CA ARG A 136 3.66 -21.73 -19.24
C ARG A 136 2.18 -21.81 -19.57
N GLN A 137 1.42 -22.64 -18.87
CA GLN A 137 -0.01 -22.79 -19.10
C GLN A 137 -0.77 -21.49 -18.78
N GLN A 138 -0.41 -20.81 -17.71
CA GLN A 138 -1.02 -19.53 -17.31
C GLN A 138 -0.62 -18.36 -18.21
N GLN A 139 0.55 -18.42 -18.86
CA GLN A 139 1.14 -17.30 -19.61
C GLN A 139 1.32 -17.59 -21.11
N GLN A 140 0.42 -18.36 -21.71
CA GLN A 140 0.39 -18.63 -23.16
C GLN A 140 1.75 -19.13 -23.72
N GLY A 141 2.48 -19.93 -22.95
CA GLY A 141 3.75 -20.54 -23.34
C GLY A 141 5.01 -19.80 -22.89
N GLN A 142 4.91 -18.60 -22.30
CA GLN A 142 6.07 -17.92 -21.70
C GLN A 142 6.33 -18.42 -20.27
N ALA A 143 7.61 -18.61 -19.92
CA ALA A 143 8.02 -18.96 -18.55
C ALA A 143 9.29 -18.24 -18.08
N SER A 144 9.73 -17.25 -18.85
CA SER A 144 10.83 -16.35 -18.50
C SER A 144 10.37 -15.14 -17.71
N GLU A 145 9.07 -14.99 -17.48
CA GLU A 145 8.47 -13.89 -16.74
C GLU A 145 7.37 -14.39 -15.82
N LEU A 146 7.11 -13.62 -14.78
CA LEU A 146 5.98 -13.75 -13.90
C LEU A 146 5.00 -12.64 -14.25
N VAL A 147 3.84 -13.04 -14.76
CA VAL A 147 2.73 -12.15 -15.05
C VAL A 147 1.92 -11.91 -13.77
N LEU A 148 1.83 -10.65 -13.35
CA LEU A 148 1.01 -10.21 -12.23
C LEU A 148 -0.22 -9.51 -12.80
N SER A 149 -1.40 -10.11 -12.60
CA SER A 149 -2.66 -9.45 -12.93
C SER A 149 -2.95 -8.34 -11.92
N SER A 150 -3.87 -7.43 -12.25
CA SER A 150 -4.35 -6.42 -11.30
C SER A 150 -4.95 -7.05 -10.03
N ALA A 151 -5.52 -8.25 -10.13
CA ALA A 151 -6.03 -8.99 -8.96
C ALA A 151 -4.90 -9.43 -8.03
N VAL A 152 -3.81 -9.98 -8.58
CA VAL A 152 -2.61 -10.34 -7.79
C VAL A 152 -2.02 -9.08 -7.18
N MET A 153 -1.86 -8.00 -7.96
CA MET A 153 -1.37 -6.72 -7.42
C MET A 153 -2.22 -6.21 -6.25
N ARG A 154 -3.56 -6.28 -6.35
CA ARG A 154 -4.44 -5.92 -5.23
C ARG A 154 -4.18 -6.77 -3.99
N GLN A 155 -3.99 -8.09 -4.14
CA GLN A 155 -3.69 -9.00 -3.04
C GLN A 155 -2.37 -8.65 -2.35
N LEU A 156 -1.31 -8.37 -3.12
CA LEU A 156 0.00 -8.00 -2.58
C LEU A 156 -0.03 -6.72 -1.73
N PHE A 157 -0.90 -5.77 -2.10
CA PHE A 157 -1.07 -4.52 -1.34
C PHE A 157 -2.10 -4.64 -0.22
N GLN A 158 -2.97 -5.65 -0.22
CA GLN A 158 -4.15 -5.71 0.62
C GLN A 158 -3.81 -5.62 2.11
N GLY A 159 -2.99 -6.55 2.61
CA GLY A 159 -2.62 -6.60 4.03
C GLY A 159 -1.97 -5.31 4.53
N PRO A 160 -0.86 -4.84 3.91
CA PRO A 160 -0.19 -3.61 4.34
C PRO A 160 -1.12 -2.39 4.32
N VAL A 161 -1.91 -2.22 3.26
CA VAL A 161 -2.80 -1.05 3.11
C VAL A 161 -3.98 -1.10 4.08
N GLU A 162 -4.55 -2.28 4.33
CA GLU A 162 -5.63 -2.43 5.32
C GLU A 162 -5.16 -2.10 6.72
N GLU A 163 -3.91 -2.45 7.07
CA GLU A 163 -3.33 -2.12 8.35
C GLU A 163 -3.11 -0.61 8.54
N VAL A 164 -2.67 0.10 7.48
CA VAL A 164 -2.61 1.58 7.49
C VAL A 164 -4.01 2.18 7.68
N CYS A 165 -5.02 1.67 6.98
CA CYS A 165 -6.40 2.14 7.11
C CYS A 165 -6.96 1.90 8.51
N ARG A 166 -6.66 0.73 9.09
CA ARG A 166 -7.06 0.34 10.45
C ARG A 166 -6.44 1.28 11.48
N LEU A 167 -5.13 1.54 11.38
CA LEU A 167 -4.42 2.49 12.24
C LEU A 167 -5.08 3.87 12.19
N ALA A 168 -5.26 4.42 10.99
CA ALA A 168 -5.86 5.75 10.78
C ALA A 168 -7.26 5.86 11.41
N VAL A 169 -8.14 4.88 11.16
CA VAL A 169 -9.51 4.90 11.69
C VAL A 169 -9.51 4.72 13.22
N ASN A 170 -8.63 3.88 13.76
CA ASN A 170 -8.53 3.69 15.21
C ASN A 170 -8.04 4.95 15.92
N GLN A 171 -7.06 5.66 15.36
CA GLN A 171 -6.58 6.92 15.90
C GLN A 171 -7.69 7.97 15.94
N LEU A 172 -8.48 8.08 14.86
CA LEU A 172 -9.63 8.98 14.81
C LEU A 172 -10.72 8.61 15.83
N LYS A 173 -10.98 7.32 16.03
CA LYS A 173 -11.90 6.85 17.08
C LYS A 173 -11.40 7.19 18.48
N ALA A 174 -10.11 7.01 18.74
CA ALA A 174 -9.49 7.35 20.02
C ALA A 174 -9.62 8.86 20.30
N ALA A 175 -9.32 9.71 19.32
CA ALA A 175 -9.45 11.16 19.45
C ALA A 175 -10.90 11.58 19.73
N ARG A 176 -11.88 10.95 19.08
CA ARG A 176 -13.31 11.21 19.34
C ARG A 176 -13.73 10.84 20.77
N ARG A 177 -13.19 9.76 21.32
CA ARG A 177 -13.45 9.34 22.71
C ARG A 177 -12.84 10.29 23.75
N GLN A 178 -11.71 10.93 23.43
CA GLN A 178 -11.00 11.84 24.34
C GLN A 178 -11.55 13.28 24.36
N GLY A 179 -12.75 13.51 23.80
CA GLY A 179 -13.47 14.80 23.93
C GLY A 179 -13.65 15.56 22.62
N ASN A 180 -13.15 15.06 21.49
CA ASN A 180 -13.45 15.63 20.18
C ASN A 180 -14.85 15.21 19.71
N ALA A 181 -15.87 15.99 20.09
CA ALA A 181 -17.26 15.73 19.69
C ALA A 181 -17.50 15.84 18.17
N ARG A 182 -16.65 16.56 17.45
CA ARG A 182 -16.72 16.78 16.00
C ARG A 182 -15.73 15.88 15.25
N PRO A 183 -16.04 15.48 13.99
CA PRO A 183 -15.08 14.85 13.11
C PRO A 183 -13.78 15.65 12.99
N CYS A 184 -12.68 14.94 12.73
CA CYS A 184 -11.39 15.53 12.46
C CYS A 184 -11.45 16.40 11.20
N SER A 185 -11.02 17.65 11.30
CA SER A 185 -11.18 18.61 10.22
C SER A 185 -10.33 18.26 8.99
N MET A 186 -9.23 17.53 9.17
CA MET A 186 -8.35 17.09 8.09
C MET A 186 -7.48 15.91 8.52
N VAL A 187 -7.29 14.94 7.63
CA VAL A 187 -6.19 13.98 7.69
C VAL A 187 -5.15 14.35 6.65
N LEU A 188 -3.92 14.61 7.06
CA LEU A 188 -2.77 14.84 6.20
C LEU A 188 -2.01 13.52 6.01
N LEU A 189 -2.06 12.95 4.81
CA LEU A 189 -1.37 11.72 4.45
C LEU A 189 0.02 12.06 3.86
N VAL A 190 1.08 11.70 4.58
CA VAL A 190 2.48 12.00 4.25
C VAL A 190 3.33 10.73 4.23
N GLY A 191 4.61 10.87 3.90
CA GLY A 191 5.56 9.76 3.88
C GLY A 191 5.85 9.25 2.47
N GLY A 192 6.85 8.36 2.36
CA GLY A 192 7.29 7.79 1.09
C GLY A 192 6.21 6.95 0.42
N PHE A 193 5.49 6.13 1.19
CA PHE A 193 4.47 5.23 0.65
C PHE A 193 3.19 5.99 0.28
N ALA A 194 2.94 7.16 0.87
CA ALA A 194 1.86 8.07 0.48
C ALA A 194 1.93 8.56 -0.98
N ARG A 195 3.04 8.33 -1.71
CA ARG A 195 3.10 8.55 -3.16
C ARG A 195 2.25 7.55 -3.96
N SER A 196 1.95 6.38 -3.40
CA SER A 196 1.12 5.37 -4.05
C SER A 196 -0.33 5.85 -4.20
N SER A 197 -0.81 5.99 -5.43
CA SER A 197 -2.21 6.37 -5.68
C SER A 197 -3.20 5.31 -5.19
N TYR A 198 -2.79 4.02 -5.17
CA TYR A 198 -3.56 2.94 -4.56
C TYR A 198 -3.75 3.14 -3.06
N LEU A 199 -2.66 3.43 -2.32
CA LEU A 199 -2.74 3.74 -0.88
C LEU A 199 -3.63 4.97 -0.65
N GLN A 200 -3.43 6.04 -1.42
CA GLN A 200 -4.24 7.26 -1.29
C GLN A 200 -5.74 6.99 -1.46
N ALA A 201 -6.12 6.20 -2.46
CA ALA A 201 -7.52 5.85 -2.72
C ALA A 201 -8.12 5.05 -1.56
N ARG A 202 -7.40 4.04 -1.06
CA ARG A 202 -7.84 3.19 0.05
C ARG A 202 -7.97 3.95 1.37
N VAL A 203 -6.98 4.80 1.71
CA VAL A 203 -7.03 5.64 2.91
C VAL A 203 -8.18 6.64 2.81
N ARG A 204 -8.39 7.28 1.66
CA ARG A 204 -9.54 8.18 1.43
C ARG A 204 -10.87 7.46 1.68
N ALA A 205 -11.06 6.29 1.07
CA ALA A 205 -12.28 5.52 1.23
C ALA A 205 -12.52 5.12 2.70
N ALA A 206 -11.50 4.61 3.40
CA ALA A 206 -11.61 4.16 4.78
C ALA A 206 -11.88 5.34 5.75
N VAL A 207 -11.11 6.42 5.62
CA VAL A 207 -11.20 7.58 6.52
C VAL A 207 -12.51 8.34 6.30
N LEU A 208 -12.87 8.67 5.05
CA LEU A 208 -14.11 9.41 4.78
C LEU A 208 -15.35 8.54 5.02
N GLY A 209 -15.29 7.26 4.65
CA GLY A 209 -16.36 6.30 4.91
C GLY A 209 -16.63 6.07 6.41
N SER A 210 -15.65 6.33 7.28
CA SER A 210 -15.84 6.26 8.73
C SER A 210 -16.69 7.40 9.31
N GLY A 211 -16.83 8.52 8.58
CA GLY A 211 -17.47 9.74 9.09
C GLY A 211 -16.73 10.40 10.26
N LEU A 212 -15.47 10.02 10.51
CA LEU A 212 -14.63 10.56 11.59
C LEU A 212 -13.69 11.67 11.14
N ALA A 213 -13.62 11.96 9.84
CA ALA A 213 -12.89 13.10 9.30
C ALA A 213 -13.59 13.71 8.09
N ASP A 214 -13.44 15.02 7.92
CA ASP A 214 -14.11 15.79 6.86
C ASP A 214 -13.38 15.69 5.51
N LYS A 215 -12.05 15.52 5.53
CA LYS A 215 -11.22 15.46 4.32
C LYS A 215 -9.90 14.74 4.56
N VAL A 216 -9.36 14.17 3.48
CA VAL A 216 -8.00 13.64 3.41
C VAL A 216 -7.22 14.47 2.39
N VAL A 217 -6.07 15.00 2.80
CA VAL A 217 -5.19 15.82 1.98
C VAL A 217 -3.86 15.09 1.81
N VAL A 218 -3.37 15.04 0.57
CA VAL A 218 -2.04 14.53 0.24
C VAL A 218 -1.26 15.72 -0.33
N PRO A 219 -0.16 16.15 0.30
CA PRO A 219 0.66 17.23 -0.25
C PRO A 219 1.30 16.80 -1.59
N PRO A 220 1.68 17.75 -2.47
CA PRO A 220 2.31 17.43 -3.76
C PRO A 220 3.60 16.59 -3.63
N ALA A 221 4.37 16.79 -2.56
CA ALA A 221 5.57 16.03 -2.23
C ALA A 221 5.43 15.38 -0.84
N PRO A 222 4.64 14.29 -0.70
CA PRO A 222 4.34 13.71 0.60
C PRO A 222 5.58 13.13 1.29
N HIS A 223 6.56 12.68 0.51
CA HIS A 223 7.85 12.20 0.99
C HIS A 223 8.74 13.29 1.60
N ALA A 224 8.55 14.56 1.20
CA ALA A 224 9.34 15.69 1.69
C ALA A 224 8.64 16.43 2.84
N ALA A 225 7.36 16.15 3.09
CA ALA A 225 6.57 16.82 4.12
C ALA A 225 7.11 16.60 5.55
N VAL A 226 7.79 15.48 5.80
CA VAL A 226 8.44 15.19 7.08
C VAL A 226 9.69 16.07 7.29
N LEU A 227 10.41 16.40 6.22
CA LEU A 227 11.59 17.28 6.28
C LEU A 227 11.22 18.77 6.36
N GLY A 228 10.02 19.13 5.91
CA GLY A 228 9.49 20.50 5.99
C GLY A 228 8.97 20.91 7.37
N GLY A 229 9.02 20.02 8.36
CA GLY A 229 8.62 20.30 9.76
C GLY A 229 9.56 21.24 10.53
N VAL A 230 10.59 21.77 9.87
CA VAL A 230 11.40 22.90 10.36
C VAL A 230 11.05 24.14 9.53
N LEU A 231 9.91 24.76 9.82
CA LEU A 231 9.61 26.14 9.43
C LEU A 231 8.97 26.88 10.60
#